data_AF-A0A9P6T5Q0-F1
#
_entry.id   AF-A0A9P6T5Q0-F1
#
_cell.length_a   1.000
_cell.length_b   1.000
_cell.length_c   1.000
_cell.angle_alpha   90.00
_cell.angle_beta   90.00
_cell.angle_gamma   90.00
#
_symmetry.space_group_name_H-M   'P 1'
#
loop_
_entity.id
_entity.type
_entity.pdbx_description
1 polymer ?
#
loop_
_entity_poly.entity_id
_entity_poly.type
_entity_poly.pdbx_seq_one_letter_code
_entity_poly.pdbx_strand_id
1 'polypeptide(L)'
;MTIDYNPYKLWDFLKTRHFSLTEGKLRIVDKALHDYKQSASDSLSSHVDKFEKLIQEFFSYGGEMSDVQSARLLMSATPDVDSNDTLTAVIYAVVVPFTRQGLSNYLKQMESNSTWTSPVIQEVNACTANSKCTPTHCMGLHKYRDCFARPGNEKQKAEWIAK
;
A
#
# COMPACT_ATOMS: atom_id res chain seq x y z
N MET A 1 -32.27 -54.19 -7.79
CA MET A 1 -31.65 -53.03 -7.11
C MET A 1 -32.14 -51.78 -7.82
N THR A 2 -33.13 -51.10 -7.27
CA THR A 2 -33.73 -49.89 -7.85
C THR A 2 -32.94 -48.68 -7.38
N ILE A 3 -32.40 -47.90 -8.33
CA ILE A 3 -31.67 -46.67 -8.04
C ILE A 3 -32.73 -45.57 -7.78
N ASP A 4 -32.80 -45.11 -6.53
CA ASP A 4 -33.65 -43.98 -6.11
C ASP A 4 -33.04 -42.66 -6.61
N TYR A 5 -33.52 -42.17 -7.75
CA TYR A 5 -33.18 -40.84 -8.27
C TYR A 5 -34.05 -39.78 -7.60
N ASN A 6 -33.62 -39.31 -6.42
CA ASN A 6 -34.24 -38.15 -5.80
C ASN A 6 -33.49 -36.86 -6.20
N PRO A 7 -34.03 -36.04 -7.11
CA PRO A 7 -33.38 -34.83 -7.58
C PRO A 7 -33.15 -33.80 -6.47
N TYR A 8 -33.96 -33.79 -5.40
CA TYR A 8 -33.74 -32.92 -4.25
C TYR A 8 -32.45 -33.30 -3.49
N LYS A 9 -32.19 -34.60 -3.30
CA LYS A 9 -30.95 -35.06 -2.66
C LYS A 9 -29.71 -34.71 -3.48
N LEU A 10 -29.80 -34.81 -4.82
CA LEU A 10 -28.73 -34.39 -5.71
C LEU A 10 -28.49 -32.87 -5.63
N TRP A 11 -29.56 -32.08 -5.62
CA TRP A 11 -29.48 -30.64 -5.47
C TRP A 11 -28.86 -30.22 -4.13
N ASP A 12 -29.29 -30.83 -3.02
CA ASP A 12 -28.73 -30.56 -1.70
C ASP A 12 -27.25 -30.96 -1.61
N PHE A 13 -26.86 -32.07 -2.22
CA PHE A 13 -25.46 -32.48 -2.32
C PHE A 13 -24.62 -31.45 -3.11
N LEU A 14 -25.08 -31.05 -4.30
CA LEU A 14 -24.40 -30.04 -5.12
C LEU A 14 -24.30 -28.70 -4.40
N LYS A 15 -25.38 -28.27 -3.76
CA LYS A 15 -25.47 -27.04 -2.99
C LYS A 15 -24.47 -27.07 -1.83
N THR A 16 -24.47 -28.14 -1.02
CA THR A 16 -23.55 -28.29 0.11
C THR A 16 -22.09 -28.32 -0.34
N ARG A 17 -21.79 -29.06 -1.42
CA ARG A 17 -20.44 -29.11 -1.98
C ARG A 17 -19.99 -27.75 -2.49
N HIS A 18 -20.86 -27.02 -3.17
CA HIS A 18 -20.58 -25.68 -3.67
C HIS A 18 -20.34 -24.69 -2.51
N PHE A 19 -21.20 -24.69 -1.49
CA PHE A 19 -21.00 -23.85 -0.29
C PHE A 19 -19.67 -24.12 0.41
N SER A 20 -19.30 -25.39 0.58
CA SER A 20 -18.01 -25.76 1.17
C SER A 20 -16.82 -25.26 0.35
N LEU A 21 -16.91 -25.33 -0.99
CA LEU A 21 -15.88 -24.79 -1.87
C LEU A 21 -15.79 -23.26 -1.78
N THR A 22 -16.93 -22.58 -1.73
CA THR A 22 -17.00 -21.11 -1.56
C THR A 22 -16.40 -20.68 -0.22
N GLU A 23 -16.70 -21.37 0.87
CA GLU A 23 -16.15 -21.06 2.20
C GLU A 23 -14.62 -21.29 2.25
N GLY A 24 -14.14 -22.37 1.63
CA GLY A 24 -12.70 -22.63 1.52
C GLY A 24 -11.98 -21.52 0.73
N LYS A 25 -12.58 -21.07 -0.38
CA LYS A 25 -12.05 -19.96 -1.17
C LYS A 25 -12.10 -18.64 -0.42
N LEU A 26 -13.19 -18.36 0.28
CA LEU A 26 -13.31 -17.16 1.12
C LEU A 26 -12.18 -17.09 2.14
N ARG A 27 -11.88 -18.19 2.84
CA ARG A 27 -10.77 -18.25 3.81
C ARG A 27 -9.40 -18.01 3.16
N ILE A 28 -9.18 -18.53 1.96
CA ILE A 28 -7.92 -18.32 1.23
C ILE A 28 -7.77 -16.85 0.85
N VAL A 29 -8.82 -16.23 0.32
CA VAL A 29 -8.81 -14.83 -0.10
C VAL A 29 -8.73 -13.89 1.10
N ASP A 30 -9.44 -14.19 2.18
CA ASP A 30 -9.38 -13.45 3.44
C ASP A 30 -7.95 -13.41 4.00
N LYS A 31 -7.29 -14.59 4.03
CA LYS A 31 -5.89 -14.67 4.43
C LYS A 31 -4.98 -13.87 3.49
N ALA A 32 -5.14 -14.05 2.18
CA ALA A 32 -4.34 -13.32 1.19
C ALA A 32 -4.51 -11.81 1.32
N LEU A 33 -5.71 -11.34 1.65
CA LEU A 33 -6.04 -9.93 1.85
C LEU A 33 -5.37 -9.36 3.10
N HIS A 34 -5.34 -10.10 4.22
CA HIS A 34 -4.67 -9.67 5.45
C HIS A 34 -3.14 -9.74 5.37
N ASP A 35 -2.61 -10.70 4.60
CA ASP A 35 -1.17 -10.84 4.35
C ASP A 35 -0.68 -9.91 3.23
N TYR A 36 -1.59 -9.20 2.54
CA TYR A 36 -1.25 -8.36 1.40
C TYR A 36 -0.45 -7.12 1.82
N LYS A 37 0.72 -6.93 1.21
CA LYS A 37 1.60 -5.78 1.41
C LYS A 37 2.11 -5.28 0.07
N GLN A 38 2.39 -3.99 -0.02
CA GLN A 38 3.02 -3.39 -1.19
C GLN A 38 4.40 -4.02 -1.45
N SER A 39 4.62 -4.49 -2.67
CA SER A 39 5.93 -4.93 -3.11
C SER A 39 6.84 -3.72 -3.33
N ALA A 40 8.14 -3.89 -3.08
CA ALA A 40 9.19 -2.92 -3.39
C ALA A 40 9.15 -2.44 -4.86
N SER A 41 8.74 -3.32 -5.78
CA SER A 41 8.64 -3.02 -7.21
C SER A 41 7.33 -2.35 -7.62
N ASP A 42 6.34 -2.28 -6.73
CA ASP A 42 5.00 -1.81 -7.08
C ASP A 42 4.90 -0.29 -6.96
N SER A 43 4.40 0.33 -8.02
CA SER A 43 3.88 1.70 -7.97
C SER A 43 2.65 1.75 -7.05
N LEU A 44 2.35 2.91 -6.49
CA LEU A 44 1.23 3.04 -5.55
C LEU A 44 -0.11 2.76 -6.24
N SER A 45 -0.29 3.24 -7.48
CA SER A 45 -1.48 2.91 -8.28
C SER A 45 -1.60 1.42 -8.56
N SER A 46 -0.50 0.75 -8.93
CA SER A 46 -0.49 -0.69 -9.18
C SER A 46 -0.82 -1.49 -7.92
N HIS A 47 -0.28 -1.07 -6.77
CA HIS A 47 -0.60 -1.65 -5.47
C HIS A 47 -2.08 -1.52 -5.12
N VAL A 48 -2.64 -0.31 -5.26
CA VAL A 48 -4.07 -0.04 -5.03
C VAL A 48 -4.92 -0.90 -5.98
N ASP A 49 -4.60 -0.99 -7.27
CA ASP A 49 -5.37 -1.78 -8.23
C ASP A 49 -5.35 -3.28 -7.92
N LYS A 50 -4.24 -3.80 -7.40
CA LYS A 50 -4.15 -5.20 -6.95
C LYS A 50 -4.97 -5.43 -5.68
N PHE A 51 -4.91 -4.52 -4.71
CA PHE A 51 -5.76 -4.57 -3.51
C PHE A 51 -7.25 -4.56 -3.88
N GLU A 52 -7.63 -3.67 -4.79
CA GLU A 52 -9.01 -3.52 -5.29
C GLU A 52 -9.54 -4.81 -5.95
N LYS A 53 -8.68 -5.55 -6.66
CA LYS A 53 -9.06 -6.86 -7.21
C LYS A 53 -9.26 -7.91 -6.11
N LEU A 54 -8.37 -7.92 -5.12
CA LEU A 54 -8.41 -8.88 -4.02
C LEU A 54 -9.63 -8.67 -3.12
N ILE A 55 -9.99 -7.42 -2.82
CA ILE A 55 -11.18 -7.10 -2.04
C ILE A 55 -12.48 -7.39 -2.82
N GLN A 56 -12.49 -7.17 -4.14
CA GLN A 56 -13.63 -7.59 -4.99
C GLN A 56 -13.81 -9.11 -4.97
N GLU A 57 -12.71 -9.87 -5.03
CA GLU A 57 -12.76 -11.32 -4.93
C GLU A 57 -13.28 -11.78 -3.56
N PHE A 58 -12.85 -11.13 -2.47
CA PHE A 58 -13.37 -11.39 -1.12
C PHE A 58 -14.90 -11.21 -1.05
N PHE A 59 -15.42 -10.10 -1.57
CA PHE A 59 -16.86 -9.86 -1.63
C PHE A 59 -17.60 -10.85 -2.55
N SER A 60 -16.97 -11.29 -3.64
CA SER A 60 -17.57 -12.27 -4.57
C SER A 60 -17.83 -13.64 -3.92
N TYR A 61 -17.06 -13.99 -2.90
CA TYR A 61 -17.26 -15.22 -2.12
C TYR A 61 -18.14 -15.03 -0.88
N GLY A 62 -18.81 -13.88 -0.75
CA GLY A 62 -19.70 -13.57 0.36
C GLY A 62 -19.00 -13.05 1.61
N GLY A 63 -17.76 -12.57 1.48
CA GLY A 63 -17.10 -11.87 2.57
C GLY A 63 -17.82 -10.57 2.94
N GLU A 64 -17.80 -10.20 4.22
CA GLU A 64 -18.40 -8.97 4.72
C GLU A 64 -17.32 -8.10 5.37
N MET A 65 -17.23 -6.85 4.94
CA MET A 65 -16.28 -5.89 5.48
C MET A 65 -16.83 -4.48 5.29
N SER A 66 -16.77 -3.66 6.34
CA SER A 66 -17.15 -2.25 6.22
C SER A 66 -16.13 -1.49 5.36
N ASP A 67 -16.59 -0.39 4.75
CA ASP A 67 -15.72 0.44 3.93
C ASP A 67 -14.57 1.07 4.73
N VAL A 68 -14.81 1.37 6.02
CA VAL A 68 -13.78 1.83 6.96
C VAL A 68 -12.75 0.74 7.26
N GLN A 69 -13.18 -0.51 7.48
CA GLN A 69 -12.27 -1.62 7.72
C GLN A 69 -11.39 -1.87 6.50
N SER A 70 -11.98 -1.88 5.30
CA SER A 70 -11.22 -2.09 4.06
C SER A 70 -10.27 -0.93 3.74
N ALA A 71 -10.64 0.32 4.08
CA ALA A 71 -9.74 1.47 4.00
C ALA A 71 -8.54 1.34 4.96
N ARG A 72 -8.77 0.94 6.21
CA ARG A 72 -7.69 0.69 7.18
C ARG A 72 -6.78 -0.44 6.70
N LEU A 73 -7.36 -1.47 6.09
CA LEU A 73 -6.60 -2.59 5.56
C LEU A 73 -5.68 -2.14 4.42
N LEU A 74 -6.18 -1.29 3.50
CA LEU A 74 -5.36 -0.67 2.45
C LEU A 74 -4.24 0.21 3.01
N MET A 75 -4.50 1.02 4.06
CA MET A 75 -3.45 1.78 4.74
C MET A 75 -2.36 0.86 5.30
N SER A 76 -2.77 -0.20 6.02
CA SER A 76 -1.82 -1.16 6.59
C SER A 76 -1.07 -1.95 5.51
N ALA A 77 -1.68 -2.16 4.34
CA ALA A 77 -1.05 -2.81 3.21
C ALA A 77 0.03 -1.94 2.55
N THR A 78 0.07 -0.65 2.86
CA THR A 78 0.99 0.36 2.30
C THR A 78 2.05 0.72 3.36
N PRO A 79 3.24 0.09 3.38
CA PRO A 79 4.20 0.19 4.50
C PRO A 79 4.68 1.61 4.81
N ASP A 80 4.87 2.44 3.79
CA ASP A 80 5.31 3.84 3.97
C ASP A 80 4.23 4.72 4.61
N VAL A 81 2.96 4.34 4.49
CA VAL A 81 1.83 4.98 5.17
C VAL A 81 1.71 4.45 6.59
N ASP A 82 1.71 3.12 6.74
CA ASP A 82 1.53 2.41 8.02
C ASP A 82 2.62 2.78 9.04
N SER A 83 3.87 2.95 8.59
CA SER A 83 5.01 3.30 9.44
C SER A 83 5.16 4.80 9.70
N ASN A 84 4.34 5.66 9.07
CA ASN A 84 4.45 7.11 9.16
C ASN A 84 3.20 7.73 9.80
N ASP A 85 3.27 7.94 11.11
CA ASP A 85 2.19 8.54 11.91
C ASP A 85 1.73 9.91 11.37
N THR A 86 2.67 10.71 10.83
CA THR A 86 2.35 12.04 10.29
C THR A 86 1.53 11.93 9.01
N LEU A 87 1.96 11.05 8.09
CA LEU A 87 1.23 10.81 6.84
C LEU A 87 -0.14 10.19 7.11
N THR A 88 -0.20 9.25 8.05
CA THR A 88 -1.44 8.65 8.54
C THR A 88 -2.42 9.70 9.08
N ALA A 89 -1.96 10.63 9.92
CA ALA A 89 -2.79 11.71 10.43
C ALA A 89 -3.30 12.65 9.33
N VAL A 90 -2.47 12.97 8.35
CA VAL A 90 -2.87 13.78 7.17
C VAL A 90 -3.94 13.07 6.36
N ILE A 91 -3.78 11.77 6.10
CA ILE A 91 -4.76 10.97 5.37
C ILE A 91 -6.12 10.99 6.09
N TYR A 92 -6.15 10.79 7.41
CA TYR A 92 -7.40 10.86 8.17
C TYR A 92 -8.06 12.24 8.16
N ALA A 93 -7.28 13.32 8.04
CA ALA A 93 -7.80 14.67 7.95
C ALA A 93 -8.32 15.03 6.54
N VAL A 94 -7.70 14.49 5.49
CA VAL A 94 -8.01 14.82 4.09
C VAL A 94 -9.10 13.90 3.51
N VAL A 95 -9.09 12.62 3.84
CA VAL A 95 -10.04 11.63 3.29
C VAL A 95 -11.29 11.61 4.17
N VAL A 96 -12.24 12.49 3.87
CA VAL A 96 -13.52 12.61 4.57
C VAL A 96 -14.69 12.50 3.56
N PRO A 97 -15.60 11.51 3.70
CA PRO A 97 -15.60 10.43 4.69
C PRO A 97 -14.46 9.43 4.45
N PHE A 98 -13.95 8.84 5.54
CA PHE A 98 -12.89 7.85 5.48
C PHE A 98 -13.42 6.56 4.87
N THR A 99 -13.19 6.42 3.58
CA THR A 99 -13.75 5.39 2.70
C THR A 99 -12.64 4.75 1.91
N ARG A 100 -12.82 3.48 1.52
CA ARG A 100 -11.83 2.74 0.73
C ARG A 100 -11.60 3.43 -0.61
N GLN A 101 -12.68 3.83 -1.27
CA GLN A 101 -12.61 4.56 -2.54
C GLN A 101 -11.92 5.92 -2.38
N GLY A 102 -12.23 6.66 -1.31
CA GLY A 102 -11.58 7.94 -1.02
C GLY A 102 -10.08 7.79 -0.82
N LEU A 103 -9.67 6.78 -0.06
CA LEU A 103 -8.26 6.46 0.17
C LEU A 103 -7.56 6.01 -1.11
N SER A 104 -8.16 5.10 -1.88
CA SER A 104 -7.63 4.63 -3.17
C SER A 104 -7.36 5.79 -4.13
N ASN A 105 -8.28 6.76 -4.21
CA ASN A 105 -8.12 7.96 -5.04
C ASN A 105 -7.01 8.87 -4.51
N TYR A 106 -6.97 9.10 -3.20
CA TYR A 106 -5.94 9.94 -2.57
C TYR A 106 -4.54 9.37 -2.79
N LEU A 107 -4.34 8.07 -2.58
CA LEU A 107 -3.06 7.40 -2.80
C LEU A 107 -2.61 7.52 -4.27
N LYS A 108 -3.51 7.26 -5.23
CA LYS A 108 -3.21 7.47 -6.65
C LYS A 108 -2.85 8.92 -6.99
N GLN A 109 -3.51 9.89 -6.35
CA GLN A 109 -3.23 11.31 -6.54
C GLN A 109 -1.88 11.73 -5.92
N MET A 110 -1.48 11.13 -4.80
CA MET A 110 -0.14 11.36 -4.22
C MET A 110 0.97 10.93 -5.18
N GLU A 111 0.77 9.82 -5.88
CA GLU A 111 1.70 9.35 -6.91
C GLU A 111 1.72 10.29 -8.12
N SER A 112 0.56 10.73 -8.62
CA SER A 112 0.51 11.67 -9.75
C SER A 112 1.15 13.02 -9.42
N ASN A 113 1.03 13.48 -8.17
CA ASN A 113 1.60 14.74 -7.71
C ASN A 113 3.09 14.62 -7.34
N SER A 114 3.73 13.48 -7.59
CA SER A 114 5.13 13.19 -7.22
C SER A 114 5.45 13.39 -5.74
N THR A 115 4.42 13.37 -4.89
CA THR A 115 4.59 13.47 -3.42
C THR A 115 4.93 12.11 -2.82
N TRP A 116 4.66 11.04 -3.57
CA TRP A 116 5.06 9.68 -3.24
C TRP A 116 6.52 9.43 -3.65
N THR A 117 7.41 9.23 -2.67
CA THR A 117 8.76 8.71 -2.92
C THR A 117 8.87 7.33 -2.29
N SER A 118 8.70 6.28 -3.10
CA SER A 118 9.03 4.92 -2.67
C SER A 118 10.52 4.83 -2.30
N PRO A 119 10.91 4.18 -1.20
CA PRO A 119 12.31 3.99 -0.82
C PRO A 119 13.12 3.25 -1.90
N VAL A 120 12.48 2.43 -2.75
CA VAL A 120 13.14 1.75 -3.88
C VAL A 120 13.47 2.72 -5.02
N ILE A 121 12.64 3.73 -5.24
CA ILE A 121 12.92 4.81 -6.21
C ILE A 121 14.03 5.73 -5.67
N GLN A 122 14.17 5.85 -4.35
CA GLN A 122 15.27 6.61 -3.73
C GLN A 122 16.63 5.93 -3.94
N GLU A 123 16.74 4.59 -3.92
CA GLU A 123 18.00 3.89 -4.19
C GLU A 123 18.45 4.00 -5.65
N VAL A 124 17.53 3.96 -6.61
CA VAL A 124 17.87 4.11 -8.04
C VAL A 124 18.20 5.57 -8.40
N ASN A 125 17.56 6.55 -7.76
CA ASN A 125 17.87 7.97 -7.96
C ASN A 125 19.07 8.48 -7.13
N ALA A 126 19.48 7.77 -6.07
CA ALA A 126 20.68 8.12 -5.30
C ALA A 126 21.98 7.93 -6.10
N CYS A 127 21.98 7.06 -7.12
CA CYS A 127 23.15 6.77 -7.94
C CYS A 127 23.31 7.68 -9.17
N THR A 128 22.38 8.59 -9.48
CA THR A 128 22.40 9.37 -10.73
C THR A 128 22.36 10.89 -10.56
N ALA A 129 22.19 11.44 -9.36
CA ALA A 129 22.15 12.90 -9.16
C ALA A 129 23.51 13.48 -8.70
N ASN A 130 24.41 13.65 -9.66
CA ASN A 130 25.54 14.58 -9.57
C ASN A 130 25.04 16.02 -9.40
N SER A 131 24.79 16.49 -8.18
CA SER A 131 24.82 17.93 -7.88
C SER A 131 25.04 18.20 -6.40
N LYS A 132 25.84 19.24 -6.14
CA LYS A 132 26.37 19.64 -4.83
C LYS A 132 25.22 19.97 -3.85
N CYS A 133 25.05 19.16 -2.81
CA CYS A 133 24.15 19.45 -1.70
C CYS A 133 24.76 20.58 -0.85
N THR A 134 24.08 21.72 -0.76
CA THR A 134 24.49 22.86 0.08
C THR A 134 23.48 23.07 1.22
N PRO A 135 23.87 23.68 2.36
CA PRO A 135 22.99 23.92 3.51
C PRO A 135 21.66 24.60 3.17
N THR A 136 21.67 25.46 2.15
CA THR A 136 20.51 26.22 1.68
C THR A 136 19.70 25.51 0.60
N HIS A 137 20.20 24.40 0.04
CA HIS A 137 19.54 23.58 -1.00
C HIS A 137 19.75 22.08 -0.69
N CYS A 138 19.34 21.66 0.51
CA CYS A 138 19.32 20.24 0.87
C CYS A 138 18.04 19.61 0.34
N MET A 139 18.13 18.99 -0.84
CA MET A 139 17.02 18.23 -1.45
C MET A 139 17.19 16.70 -1.28
N GLY A 140 18.11 16.27 -0.40
CA GLY A 140 18.38 14.85 -0.15
C GLY A 140 17.81 14.34 1.18
N LEU A 141 17.55 13.03 1.26
CA LEU A 141 17.06 12.32 2.46
C LEU A 141 18.18 11.97 3.44
N HIS A 142 18.93 12.96 3.90
CA HIS A 142 19.87 12.81 5.01
C HIS A 142 19.65 13.91 6.04
N LYS A 143 20.01 13.66 7.31
CA LYS A 143 19.94 14.71 8.33
C LYS A 143 20.88 15.84 7.92
N TYR A 144 20.46 17.09 8.13
CA TYR A 144 21.24 18.29 7.75
C TYR A 144 22.71 18.24 8.22
N ARG A 145 22.96 17.62 9.38
CA ARG A 145 24.30 17.42 9.94
C ARG A 145 25.23 16.58 9.05
N ASP A 146 24.68 15.73 8.20
CA ASP A 146 25.41 14.78 7.36
C ASP A 146 25.74 15.38 5.96
N CYS A 147 25.23 16.58 5.63
CA CYS A 147 25.55 17.32 4.39
C CYS A 147 27.06 17.59 4.23
N PHE A 148 27.74 17.84 5.35
CA PHE A 148 29.15 18.21 5.40
C PHE A 148 30.10 17.02 5.56
N ALA A 149 29.55 15.80 5.69
CA ALA A 149 30.35 14.57 5.76
C ALA A 149 30.73 14.04 4.36
N ARG A 150 30.25 14.68 3.29
CA ARG A 150 30.57 14.27 1.91
C ARG A 150 31.96 14.78 1.47
N PRO A 151 32.77 13.91 0.82
CA PRO A 151 34.03 14.34 0.21
C PRO A 151 33.75 15.36 -0.91
N GLY A 152 34.31 16.57 -0.77
CA GLY A 152 34.10 17.70 -1.69
C GLY A 152 33.43 18.94 -1.08
N ASN A 153 32.86 18.84 0.13
CA ASN A 153 32.17 19.95 0.82
C ASN A 153 33.01 20.59 1.95
N GLU A 154 34.30 20.26 2.06
CA GLU A 154 35.17 20.70 3.17
C GLU A 154 35.35 22.22 3.24
N LYS A 155 35.48 22.90 2.08
CA LYS A 155 35.60 24.37 2.01
C LYS A 155 34.32 25.07 2.50
N GLN A 156 33.16 24.57 2.12
CA GLN A 156 31.87 25.14 2.51
C GLN A 156 31.56 24.91 3.99
N LYS A 157 32.04 23.79 4.55
CA LYS A 157 31.99 23.55 6.00
C LYS A 157 32.81 24.60 6.77
N ALA A 158 34.01 24.92 6.30
CA ALA A 158 34.87 25.91 6.93
C ALA A 158 34.28 27.33 6.88
N GLU A 159 33.71 27.74 5.73
CA GLU A 159 33.05 29.05 5.56
C GLU A 159 31.78 29.21 6.42
N TRP A 160 31.03 28.12 6.67
CA TRP A 160 29.83 28.17 7.50
C TRP A 160 30.15 28.20 9.00
N ILE A 161 31.19 27.49 9.45
CA ILE A 161 31.63 27.52 10.86
C ILE A 161 32.26 28.88 11.23
N ALA A 162 32.85 29.57 10.26
CA ALA A 162 33.47 30.89 10.47
C ALA A 162 32.47 32.06 10.56
N LYS A 163 31.17 31.79 10.46
CA LYS A 163 30.09 32.78 10.44
C LYS A 163 29.27 32.71 11.72
#